data_AF-A0A950UNZ8-F1
#
_entry.id   AF-A0A950UNZ8-F1
#
_cell.length_a   1.000
_cell.length_b   1.000
_cell.length_c   1.000
_cell.angle_alpha   90.00
_cell.angle_beta   90.00
_cell.angle_gamma   90.00
#
_symmetry.space_group_name_H-M   'P 1'
#
loop_
_entity.id
_entity.type
_entity.pdbx_description
1 polymer ?
#
loop_
_entity_poly.entity_id
_entity_poly.type
_entity_poly.pdbx_seq_one_letter_code
_entity_poly.pdbx_strand_id
1 'polypeptide(L)'
;MWGRHRRRRRAGRYISWPALAMLTVGSVGYLGSAPALSVYGLASVFLYVVPAFVFLVPVSLVAAELASGWSGGVYAWVEEGISAPAGLLAVWCQFAQTIFYYPALLAYVAGTLAYVVTPSLAGNGVYNAVVIITL
;
A
#
# COMPACT_ATOMS: atom_id res chain seq x y z
N MET A 1 50.58 11.98 -16.55
CA MET A 1 50.79 10.97 -15.50
C MET A 1 49.52 10.88 -14.62
N TRP A 2 48.65 9.92 -14.95
CA TRP A 2 47.58 9.28 -14.15
C TRP A 2 46.80 10.06 -13.06
N GLY A 3 45.67 10.68 -13.44
CA GLY A 3 44.58 11.02 -12.52
C GLY A 3 43.69 9.80 -12.27
N ARG A 4 43.87 9.09 -11.14
CA ARG A 4 43.01 7.96 -10.77
C ARG A 4 41.64 8.47 -10.30
N HIS A 5 40.64 8.39 -11.18
CA HIS A 5 39.24 8.43 -10.78
C HIS A 5 38.97 7.29 -9.79
N ARG A 6 38.92 7.62 -8.49
CA ARG A 6 38.36 6.71 -7.48
C ARG A 6 36.87 6.59 -7.74
N ARG A 7 36.46 5.56 -8.49
CA ARG A 7 35.07 5.10 -8.52
C ARG A 7 34.69 4.74 -7.08
N ARG A 8 33.89 5.58 -6.42
CA ARG A 8 33.17 5.20 -5.20
C ARG A 8 32.35 3.96 -5.53
N ARG A 9 32.75 2.79 -5.01
CA ARG A 9 31.90 1.61 -4.98
C ARG A 9 30.61 2.03 -4.26
N ARG A 10 29.47 2.06 -4.96
CA ARG A 10 28.16 2.04 -4.30
C ARG A 10 28.18 0.78 -3.43
N ALA A 11 28.17 0.94 -2.12
CA ALA A 11 27.91 -0.17 -1.22
C ALA A 11 26.52 -0.69 -1.61
N GLY A 12 26.45 -1.93 -2.11
CA GLY A 12 25.18 -2.60 -2.34
C GLY A 12 24.49 -2.70 -0.99
N ARG A 13 23.44 -1.92 -0.77
CA ARG A 13 22.67 -1.99 0.48
C ARG A 13 21.72 -3.16 0.34
N TYR A 14 22.16 -4.33 0.76
CA TYR A 14 21.33 -5.53 0.82
C TYR A 14 20.30 -5.34 1.94
N ILE A 15 19.02 -5.48 1.62
CA ILE A 15 17.94 -5.54 2.61
C ILE A 15 17.77 -7.00 3.03
N SER A 16 17.78 -7.29 4.32
CA SER A 16 17.49 -8.64 4.83
C SER A 16 16.03 -9.01 4.56
N TRP A 17 15.75 -10.28 4.31
CA TRP A 17 14.36 -10.73 4.05
C TRP A 17 13.36 -10.33 5.15
N PRO A 18 13.68 -10.43 6.46
CA PRO A 18 12.78 -9.94 7.50
C PRO A 18 12.51 -8.44 7.42
N ALA A 19 13.54 -7.63 7.07
CA ALA A 19 13.36 -6.19 6.91
C ALA A 19 12.48 -5.88 5.69
N LEU A 20 12.64 -6.61 4.58
CA LEU A 20 11.77 -6.48 3.41
C LEU A 20 10.32 -6.84 3.76
N ALA A 21 10.11 -7.95 4.49
CA ALA A 21 8.78 -8.37 4.92
C ALA A 21 8.12 -7.31 5.81
N MET A 22 8.85 -6.73 6.78
CA MET A 22 8.32 -5.66 7.63
C MET A 22 7.98 -4.39 6.85
N LEU A 23 8.78 -4.03 5.84
CA LEU A 23 8.49 -2.88 4.98
C LEU A 23 7.19 -3.08 4.20
N THR A 24 6.97 -4.27 3.62
CA THR A 24 5.74 -4.59 2.91
C THR A 24 4.54 -4.61 3.86
N VAL A 25 4.66 -5.24 5.03
CA VAL A 25 3.59 -5.25 6.04
C VAL A 25 3.25 -3.84 6.52
N GLY A 26 4.24 -3.00 6.78
CA GLY A 26 4.03 -1.62 7.21
C GLY A 26 3.40 -0.73 6.12
N SER A 27 3.64 -1.05 4.85
CA SER A 27 3.09 -0.32 3.71
C SER A 27 1.64 -0.69 3.40
N VAL A 28 1.25 -1.95 3.65
CA VAL A 28 -0.09 -2.48 3.32
C VAL A 28 -1.02 -2.55 4.53
N GLY A 29 -0.47 -2.63 5.74
CA GLY A 29 -1.24 -2.81 6.98
C GLY A 29 -2.23 -1.67 7.24
N TYR A 30 -3.52 -2.00 7.23
CA TYR A 30 -4.61 -1.08 7.55
C TYR A 30 -5.69 -1.79 8.37
N LEU A 31 -6.02 -1.22 9.54
CA LEU A 31 -6.99 -1.81 10.48
C LEU A 31 -8.36 -1.14 10.46
N GLY A 32 -8.55 -0.03 9.73
CA GLY A 32 -9.81 0.72 9.76
C GLY A 32 -11.00 -0.02 9.15
N SER A 33 -10.77 -1.07 8.36
CA SER A 33 -11.83 -1.95 7.83
C SER A 33 -12.20 -3.10 8.76
N ALA A 34 -11.38 -3.40 9.78
CA ALA A 34 -11.63 -4.51 10.70
C ALA A 34 -12.94 -4.37 11.51
N PRO A 35 -13.34 -3.18 12.00
CA PRO A 35 -14.60 -3.01 12.72
C PRO A 35 -15.82 -3.32 11.86
N ALA A 36 -15.83 -2.87 10.60
CA ALA A 36 -16.93 -3.13 9.68
C ALA A 36 -17.11 -4.64 9.41
N LEU A 37 -16.00 -5.39 9.37
CA LEU A 37 -16.02 -6.83 9.16
C LEU A 37 -16.35 -7.62 10.44
N SER A 38 -16.08 -7.07 11.62
CA SER A 38 -16.39 -7.72 12.90
C SER A 38 -17.88 -7.98 13.12
N VAL A 39 -18.75 -7.19 12.49
CA VAL A 39 -20.22 -7.34 12.54
C VAL A 39 -20.67 -8.71 11.99
N TYR A 40 -19.90 -9.30 11.08
CA TYR A 40 -20.19 -10.62 10.50
C TYR A 40 -19.76 -11.80 11.41
N GLY A 41 -19.19 -11.54 12.59
CA GLY A 41 -18.82 -12.59 13.55
C GLY A 41 -17.82 -13.60 12.97
N LEU A 42 -18.05 -14.90 13.20
CA LEU A 42 -17.19 -15.98 12.67
C LEU A 42 -17.11 -16.01 11.13
N ALA A 43 -18.12 -15.50 10.42
CA ALA A 43 -18.09 -15.44 8.96
C ALA A 43 -17.00 -14.49 8.44
N SER A 44 -16.58 -13.50 9.25
CA SER A 44 -15.45 -12.61 8.91
C SER A 44 -14.14 -13.36 8.64
N VAL A 45 -13.92 -14.50 9.30
CA VAL A 45 -12.74 -15.35 9.07
C VAL A 45 -12.72 -15.85 7.64
N PHE A 46 -13.85 -16.35 7.14
CA PHE A 46 -13.97 -16.78 5.75
C PHE A 46 -13.77 -15.61 4.78
N LEU A 47 -14.29 -14.41 5.11
CA LEU A 47 -14.12 -13.20 4.30
C LEU A 47 -12.66 -12.71 4.23
N TYR A 48 -11.80 -13.08 5.16
CA TYR A 48 -10.35 -12.81 5.08
C TYR A 48 -9.57 -13.96 4.43
N VAL A 49 -9.84 -15.20 4.84
CA VAL A 49 -9.06 -16.38 4.42
C VAL A 49 -9.26 -16.67 2.94
N VAL A 50 -10.50 -16.65 2.45
CA VAL A 50 -10.76 -17.01 1.05
C VAL A 50 -10.08 -16.02 0.09
N PRO A 51 -10.28 -14.69 0.18
CA PRO A 51 -9.57 -13.73 -0.68
C PRO A 51 -8.04 -13.78 -0.52
N ALA A 52 -7.54 -14.06 0.69
CA ALA A 52 -6.10 -14.20 0.90
C ALA A 52 -5.52 -15.32 0.03
N PHE A 53 -6.16 -16.49 -0.03
CA PHE A 53 -5.68 -17.60 -0.83
C PHE A 53 -5.99 -17.48 -2.32
N VAL A 54 -7.18 -17.01 -2.71
CA VAL A 54 -7.58 -16.99 -4.13
C VAL A 54 -7.09 -15.75 -4.90
N PHE A 55 -6.77 -14.66 -4.20
CA PHE A 55 -6.37 -13.40 -4.82
C PHE A 55 -5.00 -12.94 -4.35
N LEU A 56 -4.79 -12.77 -3.04
CA LEU A 56 -3.56 -12.17 -2.51
C LEU A 56 -2.32 -13.04 -2.76
N VAL A 57 -2.39 -14.34 -2.46
CA VAL A 57 -1.27 -15.26 -2.66
C VAL A 57 -0.87 -15.34 -4.14
N PRO A 58 -1.79 -15.63 -5.09
CA PRO A 58 -1.44 -15.64 -6.51
C PRO A 58 -0.84 -14.32 -7.01
N VAL A 59 -1.44 -13.18 -6.66
CA VAL A 59 -0.95 -11.86 -7.08
C VAL A 59 0.43 -11.57 -6.49
N SER A 60 0.68 -11.93 -5.24
CA SER A 60 1.99 -11.73 -4.60
C SER A 60 3.11 -12.55 -5.26
N LEU A 61 2.81 -13.78 -5.71
CA LEU A 61 3.76 -14.62 -6.42
C LEU A 61 4.08 -14.04 -7.81
N VAL A 62 3.07 -13.60 -8.56
CA VAL A 62 3.28 -12.94 -9.86
C VAL A 62 4.08 -11.65 -9.71
N ALA A 63 3.77 -10.83 -8.70
CA ALA A 63 4.51 -9.61 -8.42
C ALA A 63 5.97 -9.90 -8.02
N ALA A 64 6.22 -10.98 -7.27
CA ALA A 64 7.57 -11.40 -6.89
C ALA A 64 8.40 -11.85 -8.11
N GLU A 65 7.82 -12.65 -9.01
CA GLU A 65 8.45 -13.07 -10.26
C GLU A 65 8.80 -11.85 -11.13
N LEU A 66 7.82 -10.95 -11.35
CA LEU A 66 8.02 -9.74 -12.16
C LEU A 66 9.07 -8.80 -11.56
N ALA A 67 9.07 -8.61 -10.25
CA ALA A 67 10.05 -7.78 -9.55
C ALA A 67 11.47 -8.36 -9.60
N SER A 68 11.62 -9.69 -9.71
CA SER A 68 12.92 -10.36 -9.82
C SER A 68 13.44 -10.42 -11.26
N GLY A 69 12.56 -10.58 -12.24
CA GLY A 69 12.91 -10.74 -13.66
C GLY A 69 13.06 -9.42 -14.42
N TRP A 70 12.36 -8.35 -14.02
CA TRP A 70 12.34 -7.09 -14.76
C TRP A 70 12.58 -5.88 -13.85
N SER A 71 13.42 -4.97 -14.33
CA SER A 71 13.62 -3.69 -13.66
C SER A 71 12.48 -2.72 -13.96
N GLY A 72 11.92 -2.11 -12.92
CA GLY A 72 10.87 -1.12 -13.05
C GLY A 72 9.78 -1.34 -12.01
N GLY A 73 8.58 -0.85 -12.32
CA GLY A 73 7.37 -1.12 -11.54
C GLY A 73 6.24 -1.59 -12.46
N VAL A 74 5.02 -1.52 -11.95
CA VAL A 74 3.81 -2.00 -12.64
C VAL A 74 3.67 -1.47 -14.07
N TYR A 75 4.05 -0.21 -14.33
CA TYR A 75 4.08 0.36 -15.68
C TYR A 75 4.89 -0.48 -16.66
N ALA A 76 6.18 -0.68 -16.35
CA ALA A 76 7.13 -1.36 -17.22
C ALA A 76 6.77 -2.83 -17.41
N TRP A 77 6.27 -3.48 -16.34
CA TRP A 77 5.84 -4.88 -16.41
C TRP A 77 4.65 -5.07 -17.37
N VAL A 78 3.69 -4.13 -17.36
CA VAL A 78 2.49 -4.21 -18.20
C VAL A 78 2.75 -3.70 -19.62
N GLU A 79 3.62 -2.70 -19.78
CA GLU A 79 4.05 -2.21 -21.09
C GLU A 79 4.78 -3.30 -21.88
N GLU A 80 5.74 -3.99 -21.25
CA GLU A 80 6.52 -5.06 -21.87
C GLU A 80 5.68 -6.33 -22.13
N GLY A 81 4.76 -6.66 -21.22
CA GLY A 81 3.96 -7.89 -21.31
C GLY A 81 2.70 -7.79 -22.17
N ILE A 82 2.09 -6.60 -22.27
CA ILE A 82 0.81 -6.40 -22.97
C ILE A 82 0.94 -5.32 -24.03
N SER A 83 1.05 -4.06 -23.61
CA SER A 83 1.16 -2.90 -24.50
C SER A 83 1.35 -1.59 -23.72
N ALA A 84 1.91 -0.56 -24.35
CA ALA A 84 2.03 0.79 -23.78
C ALA A 84 0.71 1.41 -23.24
N PRO A 85 -0.43 1.38 -23.96
CA PRO A 85 -1.68 1.92 -23.42
C PRO A 85 -2.20 1.13 -22.21
N ALA A 86 -1.99 -0.19 -22.16
CA ALA A 86 -2.34 -1.00 -21.00
C ALA A 86 -1.43 -0.66 -19.79
N GLY A 87 -0.14 -0.39 -20.03
CA GLY A 87 0.78 0.08 -19.00
C GLY A 87 0.35 1.42 -18.40
N LEU A 88 -0.06 2.36 -19.25
CA LEU A 88 -0.59 3.65 -18.81
C LEU A 88 -1.87 3.46 -17.97
N LEU A 89 -2.78 2.59 -18.42
CA LEU A 89 -4.00 2.27 -17.68
C LEU A 89 -3.68 1.68 -16.30
N ALA A 90 -2.71 0.78 -16.19
CA ALA A 90 -2.33 0.15 -14.92
C ALA A 90 -1.82 1.19 -13.90
N VAL A 91 -0.94 2.11 -14.33
CA VAL A 91 -0.46 3.21 -13.48
C VAL A 91 -1.58 4.18 -13.15
N TRP A 92 -2.46 4.47 -14.10
CA TRP A 92 -3.62 5.31 -13.86
C TRP A 92 -4.54 4.72 -12.80
N CYS A 93 -4.80 3.41 -12.84
CA CYS A 93 -5.58 2.72 -11.81
C CYS A 93 -4.92 2.82 -10.43
N GLN A 94 -3.60 2.66 -10.34
CA GLN A 94 -2.86 2.82 -9.09
C GLN A 94 -2.95 4.26 -8.55
N PHE A 95 -2.85 5.26 -9.43
CA PHE A 95 -3.01 6.65 -9.08
C PHE A 95 -4.45 6.96 -8.61
N ALA A 96 -5.45 6.48 -9.35
CA ALA A 96 -6.86 6.65 -9.00
C ALA A 96 -7.19 5.99 -7.65
N GLN A 97 -6.71 4.78 -7.39
CA GLN A 97 -6.86 4.12 -6.09
C GLN A 97 -6.34 5.02 -4.96
N THR A 98 -5.17 5.65 -5.17
CA THR A 98 -4.53 6.50 -4.18
C THR A 98 -5.34 7.76 -3.86
N ILE A 99 -5.97 8.38 -4.87
CA ILE A 99 -6.87 9.53 -4.71
C ILE A 99 -8.05 9.19 -3.78
N PHE A 100 -8.67 8.03 -3.96
CA PHE A 100 -9.82 7.63 -3.14
C PHE A 100 -9.42 7.06 -1.78
N TYR A 101 -8.24 6.44 -1.68
CA TYR A 101 -7.77 5.81 -0.45
C TYR A 101 -7.33 6.83 0.61
N TYR A 102 -6.61 7.89 0.22
CA TYR A 102 -6.07 8.86 1.18
C TYR A 102 -7.13 9.54 2.06
N PRO A 103 -8.26 10.06 1.52
CA PRO A 103 -9.31 10.65 2.35
C PRO A 103 -9.91 9.67 3.37
N ALA A 104 -10.10 8.41 2.99
CA ALA A 104 -10.60 7.38 3.90
C ALA A 104 -9.60 7.08 5.03
N LEU A 105 -8.30 7.04 4.70
CA LEU A 105 -7.24 6.87 5.68
C LEU A 105 -7.17 8.06 6.64
N LEU A 106 -7.24 9.29 6.14
CA LEU A 106 -7.25 10.51 6.96
C LEU A 106 -8.49 10.59 7.85
N ALA A 107 -9.66 10.15 7.37
CA ALA A 107 -10.87 10.04 8.19
C ALA A 107 -10.70 9.04 9.34
N TYR A 108 -10.05 7.90 9.10
CA TYR A 108 -9.72 6.94 10.16
C TYR A 108 -8.75 7.52 11.19
N VAL A 109 -7.71 8.24 10.74
CA VAL A 109 -6.78 8.96 11.62
C VAL A 109 -7.50 10.03 12.43
N ALA A 110 -8.38 10.80 11.82
CA ALA A 110 -9.22 11.79 12.51
C ALA A 110 -10.06 11.14 13.61
N GLY A 111 -10.75 10.03 13.30
CA GLY A 111 -11.54 9.29 14.28
C GLY A 111 -10.71 8.77 15.46
N THR A 112 -9.54 8.20 15.18
CA THR A 112 -8.65 7.69 16.25
C THR A 112 -8.08 8.82 17.11
N LEU A 113 -7.69 9.95 16.53
CA LEU A 113 -7.24 11.14 17.28
C LEU A 113 -8.38 11.76 18.11
N ALA A 114 -9.61 11.79 17.59
CA ALA A 114 -10.76 12.27 18.34
C ALA A 114 -10.99 11.44 19.62
N TYR A 115 -10.87 10.11 19.55
CA TYR A 115 -10.99 9.26 20.73
C TYR A 115 -9.95 9.55 21.82
N VAL A 116 -8.75 10.04 21.45
CA VAL A 116 -7.70 10.42 22.42
C VAL A 116 -8.04 11.74 23.13
N VAL A 117 -8.63 12.71 22.41
CA VAL A 117 -8.94 14.04 22.95
C VAL A 117 -10.29 14.05 23.65
N THR A 118 -11.37 13.82 22.89
CA THR A 118 -12.75 13.77 23.40
C THR A 118 -13.60 12.90 22.46
N PRO A 119 -14.19 11.79 22.93
CA PRO A 119 -14.97 10.86 22.10
C PRO A 119 -16.15 11.51 21.33
N SER A 120 -16.70 12.62 21.82
CA SER A 120 -17.78 13.35 21.16
C SER A 120 -17.38 14.01 19.84
N LEU A 121 -16.08 14.22 19.58
CA LEU A 121 -15.56 14.79 18.34
C LEU A 121 -15.51 13.77 17.19
N ALA A 122 -15.50 12.47 17.48
CA ALA A 122 -15.37 11.43 16.46
C ALA A 122 -16.55 11.43 15.47
N GLY A 123 -17.75 11.79 15.95
CA GLY A 123 -18.96 11.94 15.15
C GLY A 123 -19.14 13.33 14.51
N ASN A 124 -18.24 14.29 14.77
CA ASN A 124 -18.37 15.65 14.26
C ASN A 124 -17.81 15.75 12.84
N GLY A 125 -18.69 15.92 11.85
CA GLY A 125 -18.32 16.02 10.44
C GLY A 125 -17.40 17.21 10.12
N VAL A 126 -17.51 18.32 10.85
CA VAL A 126 -16.65 19.50 10.65
C VAL A 126 -15.22 19.22 11.13
N TYR A 127 -15.07 18.54 12.28
CA TYR A 127 -13.75 18.13 12.77
C TYR A 127 -13.07 17.16 11.78
N ASN A 128 -13.78 16.12 11.34
CA ASN A 128 -13.24 15.17 10.38
C ASN A 128 -12.83 15.85 9.06
N ALA A 129 -13.66 16.77 8.54
CA ALA A 129 -13.33 17.53 7.33
C ALA A 129 -12.09 18.41 7.49
N VAL A 130 -11.94 19.13 8.62
CA VAL A 130 -10.76 19.95 8.89
C VAL A 130 -9.51 19.08 8.95
N VAL A 131 -9.56 17.94 9.63
CA VAL A 131 -8.41 17.02 9.71
C VAL A 131 -8.04 16.47 8.34
N ILE A 132 -9.01 16.09 7.51
CA ILE A 132 -8.78 15.57 6.15
C ILE A 132 -8.17 16.63 5.21
N ILE A 133 -8.52 17.90 5.37
CA ILE A 133 -8.02 18.99 4.51
C ILE A 133 -6.64 19.49 4.97
N THR A 134 -6.34 19.42 6.28
CA THR A 134 -5.13 20.01 6.86
C THR A 134 -3.93 19.05 6.86
N LEU A 135 -4.17 17.74 6.91
CA LEU A 135 -3.15 16.68 6.85
C LEU A 135 -2.96 16.16 5.43
#